data_AF-A0A8W7INH7-F1
#
_entry.id   AF-A0A8W7INH7-F1
#
_cell.length_a   1.000
_cell.length_b   1.000
_cell.length_c   1.000
_cell.angle_alpha   90.00
_cell.angle_beta   90.00
_cell.angle_gamma   90.00
#
_symmetry.space_group_name_H-M   'P 1'
#
loop_
_entity.id
_entity.type
_entity.pdbx_description
1 polymer ?
#
loop_
_entity_poly.entity_id
_entity_poly.type
_entity_poly.pdbx_seq_one_letter_code
_entity_poly.pdbx_strand_id
1 'polypeptide(L)'
;MYDTNKIFQAFYSMALITCLVPLCVFRIWHMLVRSGTVTRPRIRSYCCRGWIRKMWILSTVDRLVFPLIGYCLFVTCGPWSFGEVIDGHIGVVFVWGIFVNGTFLPGTLTYFYGFFQLMFCQFPLIIIYANNAHRRLYRGPASAEKKLGFLAATWQNLPFLLIMLVELLLALIFWNAYGTLAFIITPLRTWSIVLNLILWYQSKNLPEKSLRSAAALWAASPESKTSQLSQ
;
A
#
# COMPACT_ATOMS: atom_id res chain seq x y z
N MET A 1 -21.01 10.03 28.06
CA MET A 1 -19.72 10.45 27.45
C MET A 1 -19.30 9.35 26.50
N TYR A 2 -19.13 9.63 25.21
CA TYR A 2 -18.64 8.61 24.27
C TYR A 2 -17.16 8.33 24.56
N ASP A 3 -16.77 7.06 24.66
CA ASP A 3 -15.38 6.66 24.81
C ASP A 3 -14.61 6.99 23.53
N THR A 4 -13.95 8.15 23.50
CA THR A 4 -13.15 8.64 22.35
C THR A 4 -12.14 7.58 21.85
N ASN A 5 -11.61 6.76 22.75
CA ASN A 5 -10.70 5.67 22.41
C ASN A 5 -11.36 4.63 21.48
N LYS A 6 -12.61 4.22 21.76
CA LYS A 6 -13.35 3.26 20.92
C LYS A 6 -13.64 3.84 19.53
N ILE A 7 -13.91 5.14 19.45
CA ILE A 7 -14.14 5.83 18.16
C ILE A 7 -12.87 5.79 17.30
N PHE A 8 -11.72 6.14 17.86
CA PHE A 8 -10.46 6.14 17.12
C PHE A 8 -9.99 4.73 16.76
N GLN A 9 -10.19 3.76 17.65
CA GLN A 9 -9.96 2.36 17.35
C GLN A 9 -10.84 1.86 16.20
N ALA A 10 -12.11 2.27 16.15
CA ALA A 10 -13.02 1.94 15.06
C ALA A 10 -12.55 2.56 13.73
N PHE A 11 -12.14 3.84 13.72
CA PHE A 11 -11.59 4.47 12.52
C PHE A 11 -10.32 3.79 12.02
N TYR A 12 -9.37 3.51 12.91
CA TYR A 12 -8.15 2.77 12.56
C TYR A 12 -8.48 1.39 11.98
N SER A 13 -9.37 0.64 12.63
CA SER A 13 -9.77 -0.69 12.19
C SER A 13 -10.45 -0.65 10.82
N MET A 14 -11.32 0.34 10.57
CA MET A 14 -11.97 0.53 9.28
C MET A 14 -10.95 0.87 8.18
N ALA A 15 -9.95 1.72 8.47
CA ALA A 15 -8.87 2.03 7.53
C ALA A 15 -8.01 0.79 7.21
N LEU A 16 -7.66 0.01 8.24
CA LEU A 16 -6.91 -1.24 8.09
C LEU A 16 -7.68 -2.23 7.21
N ILE A 17 -8.96 -2.44 7.50
CA ILE A 17 -9.84 -3.31 6.70
C ILE A 17 -9.89 -2.83 5.25
N THR A 18 -10.05 -1.52 5.04
CA THR A 18 -10.10 -0.92 3.69
C THR A 18 -8.81 -1.13 2.89
N CYS A 19 -7.65 -1.16 3.55
CA CYS A 19 -6.37 -1.41 2.89
C CYS A 19 -6.10 -2.91 2.67
N LEU A 20 -6.37 -3.73 3.68
CA LEU A 20 -5.96 -5.14 3.74
C LEU A 20 -6.96 -6.07 3.05
N VAL A 21 -8.26 -5.89 3.29
CA VAL A 21 -9.28 -6.81 2.78
C VAL A 21 -9.32 -6.85 1.26
N PRO A 22 -9.29 -5.73 0.51
CA PRO A 22 -9.28 -5.81 -0.95
C PRO A 22 -8.06 -6.60 -1.47
N LEU A 23 -6.87 -6.37 -0.91
CA LEU A 23 -5.66 -7.08 -1.32
C LEU A 23 -5.78 -8.60 -1.09
N CYS A 24 -6.27 -9.01 0.08
CA CYS A 24 -6.46 -10.41 0.42
C CYS A 24 -7.58 -11.08 -0.38
N VAL A 25 -8.74 -10.41 -0.53
CA VAL A 25 -9.88 -10.93 -1.28
C VAL A 25 -9.52 -11.14 -2.74
N PHE A 26 -8.89 -10.15 -3.40
CA PHE A 26 -8.45 -10.31 -4.78
C PHE A 26 -7.39 -11.41 -4.92
N ARG A 27 -6.60 -11.66 -3.88
CA ARG A 27 -5.56 -12.70 -3.89
C ARG A 27 -6.18 -14.08 -3.85
N ILE A 28 -7.07 -14.31 -2.88
CA ILE A 28 -7.83 -15.55 -2.76
C ILE A 28 -8.62 -15.80 -4.03
N TRP A 29 -9.26 -14.76 -4.57
CA TRP A 29 -10.01 -14.85 -5.82
C TRP A 29 -9.12 -15.23 -7.00
N HIS A 30 -7.93 -14.64 -7.13
CA HIS A 30 -6.98 -15.03 -8.18
C HIS A 30 -6.54 -16.49 -8.04
N MET A 31 -6.31 -16.98 -6.81
CA MET A 31 -5.98 -18.39 -6.58
C MET A 31 -7.14 -19.31 -6.98
N LEU A 32 -8.38 -18.96 -6.64
CA LEU A 32 -9.59 -19.74 -6.99
C LEU A 32 -9.89 -19.77 -8.48
N VAL A 33 -9.61 -18.68 -9.19
CA VAL A 33 -9.74 -18.64 -10.66
C VAL A 33 -8.64 -19.47 -11.30
N ARG A 34 -7.42 -19.45 -10.74
CA ARG A 34 -6.30 -20.27 -11.24
C ARG A 34 -6.52 -21.77 -11.00
N SER A 35 -7.19 -22.16 -9.92
CA SER A 35 -7.58 -23.55 -9.64
C SER A 35 -8.76 -24.04 -10.48
N GLY A 36 -9.34 -23.20 -11.35
CA GLY A 36 -10.46 -23.56 -12.21
C GLY A 36 -11.80 -23.70 -11.50
N THR A 37 -11.87 -23.35 -10.20
CA THR A 37 -13.04 -23.56 -9.35
C THR A 37 -14.10 -22.47 -9.54
N VAL A 38 -13.68 -21.25 -9.89
CA VAL A 38 -14.57 -20.07 -9.96
C VAL A 38 -14.46 -19.38 -11.31
N THR A 39 -15.61 -19.10 -11.93
CA THR A 39 -15.69 -18.34 -13.18
C THR A 39 -15.41 -16.85 -12.94
N ARG A 40 -14.84 -16.20 -13.95
CA ARG A 40 -14.44 -14.80 -13.87
C ARG A 40 -15.68 -13.90 -13.61
N PRO A 41 -15.65 -13.02 -12.60
CA PRO A 41 -16.82 -12.22 -12.27
C PRO A 41 -17.10 -11.22 -13.39
N ARG A 42 -18.30 -11.33 -13.99
CA ARG A 42 -18.82 -10.37 -14.96
C ARG A 42 -19.40 -9.18 -14.20
N ILE A 43 -18.54 -8.21 -13.88
CA ILE A 43 -18.95 -6.99 -13.21
C ILE A 43 -19.51 -6.01 -14.24
N ARG A 44 -20.71 -5.47 -13.94
CA ARG A 44 -21.54 -4.65 -14.83
C ARG A 44 -21.18 -3.15 -14.85
N SER A 45 -20.64 -2.60 -13.76
CA SER A 45 -20.27 -1.18 -13.68
C SER A 45 -18.89 -0.89 -14.27
N TYR A 46 -18.79 0.13 -15.14
CA TYR A 46 -17.57 0.50 -15.87
C TYR A 46 -16.44 1.02 -14.95
N CYS A 47 -16.75 1.92 -14.01
CA CYS A 47 -15.77 2.48 -13.09
C CYS A 47 -15.25 1.40 -12.12
N CYS A 48 -16.17 0.65 -11.49
CA CYS A 48 -15.80 -0.44 -10.59
C CYS A 48 -14.99 -1.51 -11.31
N ARG A 49 -15.32 -1.83 -12.57
CA ARG A 49 -14.55 -2.78 -13.38
C ARG A 49 -13.12 -2.32 -13.60
N GLY A 50 -12.89 -1.03 -13.88
CA GLY A 50 -11.55 -0.47 -14.02
C GLY A 50 -10.75 -0.55 -12.71
N TRP A 51 -11.37 -0.20 -11.59
CA TRP A 51 -10.75 -0.22 -10.27
C TRP A 51 -10.40 -1.65 -9.82
N ILE A 52 -11.37 -2.57 -9.96
CA ILE A 52 -11.22 -4.00 -9.64
C ILE A 52 -10.15 -4.64 -10.51
N ARG A 53 -10.09 -4.30 -11.81
CA ARG A 53 -9.04 -4.82 -12.70
C ARG A 53 -7.65 -4.38 -12.24
N LYS A 54 -7.47 -3.11 -11.86
CA LYS A 54 -6.20 -2.59 -11.35
C LYS A 54 -5.79 -3.30 -10.06
N MET A 55 -6.71 -3.42 -9.11
CA MET A 55 -6.44 -4.09 -7.83
C MET A 55 -6.19 -5.60 -7.99
N TRP A 56 -6.88 -6.25 -8.92
CA TRP A 56 -6.63 -7.66 -9.26
C TRP A 56 -5.23 -7.83 -9.84
N ILE A 57 -4.82 -7.00 -10.82
CA ILE A 57 -3.46 -7.06 -11.38
C ILE A 57 -2.42 -6.83 -10.29
N LEU A 58 -2.62 -5.85 -9.39
CA LEU A 58 -1.73 -5.67 -8.25
C LEU A 58 -1.65 -6.96 -7.40
N SER A 59 -2.79 -7.57 -7.10
CA SER A 59 -2.92 -8.79 -6.30
C SER A 59 -2.22 -10.02 -6.92
N THR A 60 -2.05 -10.06 -8.25
CA THR A 60 -1.31 -11.12 -8.93
C THR A 60 0.20 -11.01 -8.79
N VAL A 61 0.74 -9.85 -8.44
CA VAL A 61 2.17 -9.61 -8.34
C VAL A 61 2.63 -9.85 -6.90
N ASP A 62 3.09 -11.06 -6.63
CA ASP A 62 3.56 -11.52 -5.31
C ASP A 62 4.52 -10.53 -4.66
N ARG A 63 5.49 -10.03 -5.43
CA ARG A 63 6.52 -9.09 -4.97
C ARG A 63 5.98 -7.75 -4.44
N LEU A 64 4.79 -7.33 -4.88
CA LEU A 64 4.15 -6.10 -4.40
C LEU A 64 3.18 -6.40 -3.26
N VAL A 65 2.44 -7.50 -3.35
CA VAL A 65 1.40 -7.85 -2.39
C VAL A 65 1.97 -8.27 -1.04
N PHE A 66 3.02 -9.10 -1.03
CA PHE A 66 3.59 -9.60 0.23
C PHE A 66 4.13 -8.46 1.11
N PRO A 67 4.94 -7.51 0.61
CA PRO A 67 5.38 -6.39 1.42
C PRO A 67 4.23 -5.46 1.84
N LEU A 68 3.20 -5.28 1.01
CA LEU A 68 2.03 -4.45 1.36
C LEU A 68 1.20 -5.05 2.49
N ILE A 69 0.91 -6.35 2.44
CA ILE A 69 0.21 -7.07 3.51
C ILE A 69 1.09 -7.10 4.76
N GLY A 70 2.38 -7.42 4.60
CA GLY A 70 3.35 -7.43 5.69
C GLY A 70 3.44 -6.07 6.39
N TYR A 71 3.44 -4.97 5.64
CA TYR A 71 3.39 -3.63 6.19
C TYR A 71 2.09 -3.37 6.97
N CYS A 72 0.92 -3.72 6.43
CA CYS A 72 -0.35 -3.55 7.15
C CYS A 72 -0.37 -4.35 8.47
N LEU A 73 0.11 -5.59 8.44
CA LEU A 73 0.24 -6.43 9.63
C LEU A 73 1.28 -5.86 10.62
N PHE A 74 2.38 -5.30 10.11
CA PHE A 74 3.39 -4.65 10.94
C PHE A 74 2.84 -3.39 11.62
N VAL A 75 2.08 -2.56 10.91
CA VAL A 75 1.43 -1.37 11.49
C VAL A 75 0.41 -1.78 12.56
N THR A 76 -0.17 -2.96 12.50
CA THR A 76 -1.07 -3.44 13.56
C THR A 76 -0.31 -4.06 14.71
N CYS A 77 0.53 -5.07 14.46
CA CYS A 77 1.12 -5.92 15.49
C CYS A 77 2.53 -5.48 15.93
N GLY A 78 3.21 -4.69 15.11
CA GLY A 78 4.60 -4.34 15.29
C GLY A 78 4.81 -3.10 16.17
N PRO A 79 6.01 -2.96 16.74
CA PRO A 79 6.42 -1.75 17.43
C PRO A 79 6.61 -0.63 16.41
N TRP A 80 5.95 0.50 16.64
CA TRP A 80 5.99 1.66 15.77
C TRP A 80 7.26 2.46 15.96
N SER A 81 7.69 2.61 17.21
CA SER A 81 8.88 3.35 17.60
C SER A 81 9.44 2.83 18.92
N PHE A 82 10.76 2.95 19.06
CA PHE A 82 11.49 2.71 20.29
C PHE A 82 12.25 4.00 20.59
N GLY A 83 12.03 4.61 21.75
CA GLY A 83 12.69 5.88 22.08
C GLY A 83 12.45 6.33 23.51
N GLU A 84 13.20 7.32 23.98
CA GLU A 84 12.93 7.97 25.26
C GLU A 84 11.65 8.79 25.16
N VAL A 85 10.57 8.31 25.80
CA VAL A 85 9.25 8.97 25.73
C VAL A 85 9.08 9.98 26.86
N ILE A 86 9.75 9.77 28.00
CA ILE A 86 9.70 10.62 29.19
C ILE A 86 11.09 10.56 29.87
N ASP A 87 11.69 11.72 30.18
CA ASP A 87 12.96 11.92 30.89
C ASP A 87 13.72 10.64 31.29
N GLY A 88 14.58 10.14 30.38
CA GLY A 88 15.51 9.03 30.63
C GLY A 88 14.96 7.61 30.50
N HIS A 89 13.69 7.43 30.10
CA HIS A 89 13.07 6.11 30.02
C HIS A 89 12.68 5.70 28.61
N ILE A 90 13.23 4.57 28.17
CA ILE A 90 12.95 3.96 26.87
C ILE A 90 11.54 3.35 26.89
N GLY A 91 10.69 3.84 26.00
CA GLY A 91 9.36 3.31 25.74
C GLY A 91 9.26 2.62 24.38
N VAL A 92 8.35 1.65 24.28
CA VAL A 92 7.97 1.02 23.00
C VAL A 92 6.54 1.43 22.67
N VAL A 93 6.37 2.08 21.51
CA VAL A 93 5.09 2.57 21.03
C VAL A 93 4.44 1.52 20.13
N PHE A 94 3.20 1.16 20.42
CA PHE A 94 2.34 0.35 19.57
C PHE A 94 1.09 1.14 19.19
N VAL A 95 0.31 0.62 18.23
CA VAL A 95 -0.97 1.24 17.88
C VAL A 95 -1.94 1.27 19.06
N TRP A 96 -1.93 0.23 19.91
CA TRP A 96 -2.83 0.09 21.04
C TRP A 96 -2.37 0.81 22.31
N GLY A 97 -1.12 1.26 22.36
CA GLY A 97 -0.59 1.94 23.54
C GLY A 97 0.93 1.95 23.60
N ILE A 98 1.44 2.56 24.66
CA ILE A 98 2.87 2.76 24.88
C ILE A 98 3.26 1.97 26.14
N PHE A 99 4.31 1.18 26.04
CA PHE A 99 4.92 0.51 27.19
C PHE A 99 6.14 1.31 27.64
N VAL A 100 6.15 1.75 28.90
CA VAL A 100 7.28 2.45 29.54
C VAL A 100 7.54 1.79 30.88
N ASN A 101 8.78 1.34 31.14
CA ASN A 101 9.18 0.73 32.42
C ASN A 101 8.21 -0.34 32.98
N GLY A 102 7.68 -1.22 32.12
CA GLY A 102 6.72 -2.25 32.55
C GLY A 102 5.28 -1.76 32.83
N THR A 103 5.01 -0.47 32.65
CA THR A 103 3.67 0.12 32.76
C THR A 103 3.06 0.35 31.37
N PHE A 104 1.78 0.01 31.20
CA PHE A 104 1.05 0.17 29.95
C PHE A 104 0.18 1.43 29.97
N LEU A 105 0.43 2.34 29.02
CA LEU A 105 -0.39 3.53 28.81
C LEU A 105 -1.27 3.34 27.57
N PRO A 106 -2.61 3.41 27.71
CA PRO A 106 -3.52 3.22 26.58
C PRO A 106 -3.36 4.33 25.54
N GLY A 107 -3.20 3.94 24.28
CA GLY A 107 -2.87 4.85 23.18
C GLY A 107 -4.10 5.32 22.43
N THR A 108 -4.72 6.42 22.86
CA THR A 108 -5.84 7.02 22.09
C THR A 108 -5.32 7.75 20.84
N LEU A 109 -4.23 8.50 20.97
CA LEU A 109 -3.63 9.29 19.88
C LEU A 109 -2.89 8.42 18.85
N THR A 110 -2.38 7.25 19.27
CA THR A 110 -1.70 6.30 18.38
C THR A 110 -2.68 5.70 17.36
N TYR A 111 -3.91 5.37 17.76
CA TYR A 111 -4.97 4.96 16.82
C TYR A 111 -5.28 6.04 15.79
N PHE A 112 -5.44 7.29 16.24
CA PHE A 112 -5.72 8.42 15.36
C PHE A 112 -4.59 8.62 14.35
N TYR A 113 -3.34 8.58 14.80
CA TYR A 113 -2.18 8.67 13.94
C TYR A 113 -2.10 7.53 12.90
N GLY A 114 -2.35 6.29 13.33
CA GLY A 114 -2.39 5.13 12.44
C GLY A 114 -3.46 5.25 11.36
N PHE A 115 -4.61 5.81 11.72
CA PHE A 115 -5.68 6.10 10.77
C PHE A 115 -5.20 7.04 9.66
N PHE A 116 -4.54 8.16 9.99
CA PHE A 116 -4.00 9.06 8.96
C PHE A 116 -2.92 8.39 8.13
N GLN A 117 -2.03 7.64 8.76
CA GLN A 117 -0.96 6.93 8.07
C GLN A 117 -1.52 5.92 7.05
N LEU A 118 -2.54 5.15 7.43
CA LEU A 118 -3.17 4.19 6.52
C LEU A 118 -4.00 4.88 5.43
N MET A 119 -4.82 5.87 5.77
CA MET A 119 -5.75 6.50 4.83
C MET A 119 -5.10 7.48 3.86
N PHE A 120 -4.12 8.26 4.30
CA PHE A 120 -3.53 9.33 3.49
C PHE A 120 -2.18 8.98 2.91
N CYS A 121 -1.43 8.06 3.52
CA CYS A 121 -0.16 7.60 2.97
C CYS A 121 -0.36 6.24 2.28
N GLN A 122 -0.76 5.22 3.03
CA GLN A 122 -0.76 3.84 2.51
C GLN A 122 -1.80 3.59 1.41
N PHE A 123 -3.04 4.03 1.61
CA PHE A 123 -4.12 3.77 0.66
C PHE A 123 -3.87 4.43 -0.72
N PRO A 124 -3.48 5.72 -0.81
CA PRO A 124 -3.09 6.33 -2.08
C PRO A 124 -1.90 5.64 -2.74
N LEU A 125 -0.90 5.18 -1.96
CA LEU A 125 0.23 4.42 -2.49
C LEU A 125 -0.19 3.09 -3.11
N ILE A 126 -1.10 2.35 -2.49
CA ILE A 126 -1.67 1.11 -3.06
C ILE A 126 -2.31 1.39 -4.43
N ILE A 127 -3.07 2.48 -4.56
CA ILE A 127 -3.69 2.90 -5.83
C ILE A 127 -2.61 3.25 -6.87
N ILE A 128 -1.54 3.95 -6.48
CA ILE A 128 -0.43 4.28 -7.37
C ILE A 128 0.27 3.01 -7.87
N TYR A 129 0.57 2.06 -6.98
CA TYR A 129 1.20 0.79 -7.36
C TYR A 129 0.29 -0.02 -8.30
N ALA A 130 -1.03 -0.06 -8.03
CA ALA A 130 -2.00 -0.71 -8.91
C ALA A 130 -2.05 -0.06 -10.30
N ASN A 131 -2.00 1.27 -10.36
CA ASN A 131 -1.94 2.01 -11.62
C ASN A 131 -0.65 1.74 -12.40
N ASN A 132 0.50 1.68 -11.73
CA ASN A 132 1.79 1.38 -12.35
C ASN A 132 1.82 -0.05 -12.92
N ALA A 133 1.37 -1.03 -12.13
CA ALA A 133 1.26 -2.43 -12.56
C ALA A 133 0.31 -2.59 -13.75
N HIS A 134 -0.86 -1.92 -13.73
CA HIS A 134 -1.79 -1.91 -14.85
C HIS A 134 -1.16 -1.29 -16.11
N ARG A 135 -0.52 -0.12 -16.00
CA ARG A 135 0.14 0.53 -17.14
C ARG A 135 1.22 -0.36 -17.75
N ARG A 136 2.01 -1.06 -16.92
CA ARG A 136 3.07 -1.97 -17.38
C ARG A 136 2.52 -3.21 -18.10
N LEU A 137 1.37 -3.73 -17.69
CA LEU A 137 0.73 -4.87 -18.36
C LEU A 137 0.26 -4.51 -19.78
N TYR A 138 -0.24 -3.29 -19.98
CA TYR A 138 -0.81 -2.85 -21.27
C TYR A 138 0.19 -2.16 -22.18
N ARG A 139 1.14 -1.42 -21.62
CA ARG A 139 2.33 -0.97 -22.35
C ARG A 139 3.28 -2.14 -22.40
N GLY A 140 3.10 -3.03 -23.38
CA GLY A 140 4.02 -4.14 -23.63
C GLY A 140 5.49 -3.68 -23.73
N PRO A 141 6.46 -4.61 -23.62
CA PRO A 141 7.88 -4.29 -23.50
C PRO A 141 8.41 -3.35 -24.61
N ALA A 142 7.91 -3.49 -25.84
CA ALA A 142 8.27 -2.66 -26.99
C ALA A 142 7.76 -1.20 -26.96
N SER A 143 6.80 -0.88 -26.09
CA SER A 143 6.21 0.48 -25.97
C SER A 143 6.79 1.31 -24.82
N ALA A 144 7.64 0.70 -23.99
CA ALA A 144 8.35 1.40 -22.92
C ALA A 144 9.34 2.45 -23.48
N GLU A 145 9.72 2.31 -24.75
CA GLU A 145 10.64 3.22 -25.45
C GLU A 145 9.98 4.40 -26.16
N LYS A 146 8.64 4.41 -26.31
CA LYS A 146 7.97 5.65 -26.74
C LYS A 146 8.12 6.65 -25.60
N LYS A 147 9.11 7.55 -25.71
CA LYS A 147 9.37 8.69 -24.84
C LYS A 147 8.05 9.37 -24.51
N LEU A 148 7.43 8.94 -23.42
CA LEU A 148 6.41 9.71 -22.76
C LEU A 148 7.09 11.02 -22.43
N GLY A 149 6.58 12.14 -22.96
CA GLY A 149 7.22 13.44 -22.77
C GLY A 149 7.60 13.62 -21.30
N PHE A 150 8.79 14.15 -21.02
CA PHE A 150 9.33 14.26 -19.66
C PHE A 150 8.29 14.81 -18.68
N LEU A 151 7.48 15.80 -19.11
CA LEU A 151 6.35 16.32 -18.33
C LEU A 151 5.30 15.27 -17.96
N ALA A 152 4.86 14.44 -18.91
CA ALA A 152 3.86 13.41 -18.65
C ALA A 152 4.41 12.27 -17.79
N ALA A 153 5.71 11.96 -17.88
CA ALA A 153 6.37 11.02 -16.98
C ALA A 153 6.48 11.60 -15.56
N THR A 154 6.85 12.88 -15.43
CA THR A 154 6.92 13.59 -14.15
C THR A 154 5.54 13.70 -13.50
N TRP A 155 4.50 14.07 -14.24
CA TRP A 155 3.13 14.17 -13.72
C TRP A 155 2.59 12.84 -13.18
N GLN A 156 3.04 11.72 -13.75
CA GLN A 156 2.66 10.38 -13.27
C GLN A 156 3.36 10.00 -11.97
N ASN A 157 4.57 10.49 -11.74
CA ASN A 157 5.33 10.23 -10.52
C ASN A 157 5.06 11.29 -9.44
N LEU A 158 4.54 12.46 -9.81
CA LEU A 158 4.21 13.56 -8.91
C LEU A 158 3.39 13.14 -7.67
N PRO A 159 2.28 12.38 -7.79
CA PRO A 159 1.52 11.98 -6.61
C PRO A 159 2.31 11.08 -5.66
N PHE A 160 3.18 10.21 -6.20
CA PHE A 160 4.09 9.40 -5.38
C PHE A 160 5.10 10.28 -4.65
N LEU A 161 5.77 11.19 -5.37
CA LEU A 161 6.75 12.11 -4.80
C LEU A 161 6.15 13.01 -3.71
N LEU A 162 4.90 13.46 -3.91
CA LEU A 162 4.19 14.28 -2.92
C LEU A 162 3.93 13.50 -1.64
N ILE A 163 3.44 12.25 -1.73
CA ILE A 163 3.23 11.40 -0.55
C ILE A 163 4.56 11.11 0.15
N MET A 164 5.60 10.77 -0.60
CA MET A 164 6.93 10.51 -0.05
C MET A 164 7.51 11.75 0.66
N LEU A 165 7.29 12.95 0.12
CA LEU A 165 7.69 14.20 0.76
C LEU A 165 6.94 14.42 2.07
N VAL A 166 5.62 14.16 2.11
CA VAL A 166 4.83 14.23 3.33
C VAL A 166 5.32 13.23 4.37
N GLU A 167 5.60 11.98 3.98
CA GLU A 167 6.16 10.97 4.89
C GLU A 167 7.53 11.38 5.44
N LEU A 168 8.38 11.98 4.60
CA LEU A 168 9.69 12.49 4.99
C LEU A 168 9.57 13.66 5.97
N LEU A 169 8.70 14.64 5.70
CA LEU A 169 8.47 15.77 6.60
C LEU A 169 7.95 15.31 7.95
N LEU A 170 7.00 14.36 7.98
CA LEU A 170 6.49 13.78 9.22
C LEU A 170 7.60 13.03 9.99
N ALA A 171 8.48 12.33 9.28
CA ALA A 171 9.63 11.68 9.89
C ALA A 171 10.63 12.70 10.46
N LEU A 172 10.86 13.83 9.79
CA LEU A 172 11.72 14.91 10.28
C LEU A 172 11.13 15.63 11.50
N ILE A 173 9.82 15.88 11.51
CA ILE A 173 9.14 16.42 12.70
C ILE A 173 9.29 15.45 13.88
N PHE A 174 9.16 14.15 13.62
CA PHE A 174 9.35 13.12 14.64
C PHE A 174 10.80 13.06 15.13
N TRP A 175 11.79 13.17 14.24
CA TRP A 175 13.21 13.30 14.62
C TRP A 175 13.41 14.47 15.58
N ASN A 176 12.86 15.64 15.25
CA ASN A 176 13.06 16.84 16.05
C ASN A 176 12.40 16.73 17.44
N ALA A 177 11.33 15.93 17.57
CA ALA A 177 10.62 15.73 18.83
C ALA A 177 11.22 14.63 19.72
N TYR A 178 11.74 13.54 19.15
CA TYR A 178 12.15 12.34 19.91
C TYR A 178 13.64 11.99 19.76
N GLY A 179 14.40 12.77 18.98
CA GLY A 179 15.84 12.59 18.80
C GLY A 179 16.24 11.50 17.80
N THR A 180 17.55 11.31 17.68
CA THR A 180 18.19 10.50 16.62
C THR A 180 17.99 9.00 16.81
N LEU A 181 18.06 8.51 18.05
CA LEU A 181 17.84 7.11 18.41
C LEU A 181 16.42 6.67 18.09
N ALA A 182 15.43 7.48 18.48
CA ALA A 182 14.04 7.21 18.13
C ALA A 182 13.86 7.17 16.61
N PHE A 183 14.45 8.11 15.86
CA PHE A 183 14.27 8.14 14.41
C PHE A 183 14.84 6.93 13.68
N ILE A 184 16.07 6.51 13.99
CA ILE A 184 16.71 5.36 13.31
C ILE A 184 15.96 4.07 13.63
N ILE A 185 15.48 3.94 14.87
CA ILE A 185 14.85 2.72 15.37
C ILE A 185 13.32 2.75 15.16
N THR A 186 12.73 3.82 14.61
CA THR A 186 11.29 3.90 14.28
C THR A 186 10.99 3.16 12.98
N PRO A 187 10.62 1.87 13.03
CA PRO A 187 10.49 1.08 11.81
C PRO A 187 9.25 1.51 11.04
N LEU A 188 8.28 2.15 11.72
CA LEU A 188 7.07 2.65 11.08
C LEU A 188 7.33 3.74 10.03
N ARG A 189 8.36 4.58 10.20
CA ARG A 189 8.56 5.77 9.34
C ARG A 189 9.70 5.57 8.37
N THR A 190 10.92 5.43 8.86
CA THR A 190 12.12 5.31 8.01
C THR A 190 12.05 4.04 7.16
N TRP A 191 11.63 2.92 7.76
CA TRP A 191 11.47 1.67 7.02
C TRP A 191 10.30 1.70 6.03
N SER A 192 9.21 2.38 6.35
CA SER A 192 8.09 2.58 5.41
C SER A 192 8.55 3.34 4.17
N ILE A 193 9.31 4.43 4.34
CA ILE A 193 9.88 5.22 3.23
C ILE A 193 10.76 4.34 2.33
N VAL A 194 11.67 3.56 2.93
CA VAL A 194 12.55 2.65 2.20
C VAL A 194 11.74 1.58 1.46
N LEU A 195 10.78 0.95 2.14
CA LEU A 195 9.89 -0.05 1.55
C LEU A 195 9.07 0.53 0.40
N ASN A 196 8.55 1.74 0.53
CA ASN A 196 7.78 2.44 -0.50
C ASN A 196 8.64 2.77 -1.73
N LEU A 197 9.90 3.19 -1.54
CA LEU A 197 10.85 3.39 -2.63
C LEU A 197 11.17 2.07 -3.37
N ILE A 198 11.39 1.00 -2.62
CA ILE A 198 11.63 -0.34 -3.18
C ILE A 198 10.40 -0.80 -3.97
N LEU A 199 9.20 -0.70 -3.40
CA LEU A 199 7.95 -1.07 -4.05
C LEU A 199 7.68 -0.25 -5.31
N TRP A 200 7.96 1.04 -5.27
CA TRP A 200 7.83 1.91 -6.43
C TRP A 200 8.79 1.49 -7.56
N TYR A 201 10.05 1.25 -7.23
CA TYR A 201 11.05 0.76 -8.19
C TYR A 201 10.62 -0.60 -8.78
N GLN A 202 10.17 -1.53 -7.94
CA GLN A 202 9.67 -2.82 -8.39
C GLN A 202 8.41 -2.70 -9.26
N SER A 203 7.49 -1.78 -8.94
CA SER A 203 6.27 -1.57 -9.71
C SER A 203 6.55 -1.08 -11.13
N LYS A 204 7.66 -0.38 -11.34
CA LYS A 204 8.14 0.06 -12.66
C LYS A 204 8.90 -1.02 -13.40
N ASN A 205 9.73 -1.78 -12.68
CA ASN A 205 10.61 -2.82 -13.23
C ASN A 205 10.04 -4.23 -12.99
N LEU A 206 8.74 -4.42 -13.25
CA LEU A 206 8.11 -5.72 -13.07
C LEU A 206 8.65 -6.73 -14.11
N PRO A 207 9.20 -7.88 -13.68
CA PRO A 207 9.67 -8.90 -14.59
C PRO A 207 8.50 -9.57 -15.29
N GLU A 208 8.65 -9.82 -16.60
CA GLU A 208 7.58 -10.36 -17.45
C GLU A 208 6.98 -11.66 -16.92
N LYS A 209 7.78 -12.51 -16.28
CA LYS A 209 7.32 -13.77 -15.67
C LYS A 209 6.19 -13.55 -14.66
N SER A 210 6.25 -12.47 -13.89
CA SER A 210 5.20 -12.13 -12.89
C SER A 210 3.93 -11.59 -13.57
N LEU A 211 4.09 -10.93 -14.72
CA LEU A 211 2.99 -10.39 -15.50
C LEU A 211 2.34 -11.44 -16.40
N ARG A 212 3.03 -12.53 -16.78
CA ARG A 212 2.49 -13.59 -17.64
C ARG A 212 1.23 -14.25 -17.07
N SER A 213 1.16 -14.46 -15.74
CA SER A 213 -0.03 -15.03 -15.09
C SER A 213 -1.24 -14.10 -15.24
N ALA A 214 -1.05 -12.80 -15.03
CA ALA A 214 -2.10 -11.81 -15.25
C ALA A 214 -2.44 -11.70 -16.75
N ALA A 215 -1.43 -11.60 -17.61
CA ALA A 215 -1.58 -11.48 -19.06
C ALA A 215 -2.34 -12.67 -19.64
N ALA A 216 -2.07 -13.91 -19.23
CA ALA A 216 -2.79 -15.08 -19.71
C ALA A 216 -4.31 -15.01 -19.41
N LEU A 217 -4.67 -14.57 -18.20
CA LEU A 217 -6.08 -14.41 -17.80
C LEU A 217 -6.78 -13.28 -18.55
N TRP A 218 -6.07 -12.19 -18.86
CA TRP A 218 -6.65 -11.02 -19.53
C TRP A 218 -6.57 -11.08 -21.07
N ALA A 219 -5.59 -11.76 -21.64
CA ALA A 219 -5.42 -11.98 -23.08
C ALA A 219 -6.39 -13.03 -23.63
N ALA A 220 -6.69 -14.08 -22.83
CA ALA A 220 -7.75 -15.05 -23.13
C ALA A 220 -9.17 -14.47 -23.06
N SER A 221 -9.32 -13.20 -22.64
CA SER A 221 -10.60 -12.51 -22.63
C SER A 221 -11.02 -12.12 -24.07
N PRO A 222 -12.24 -12.45 -24.53
CA PRO A 222 -12.70 -12.08 -25.88
C PRO A 222 -12.71 -10.56 -26.16
N GLU A 223 -12.64 -9.73 -25.12
CA GLU A 223 -12.51 -8.26 -25.21
C GLU A 223 -11.22 -7.79 -25.90
N SER A 224 -10.11 -8.57 -25.87
CA SER A 224 -8.88 -8.20 -26.58
C SER A 224 -9.08 -8.21 -28.10
N LYS A 225 -9.94 -9.11 -28.60
CA LYS A 225 -10.31 -9.17 -30.01
C LYS A 225 -11.21 -8.01 -30.41
N THR A 226 -12.13 -7.58 -29.54
CA THR A 226 -13.05 -6.48 -29.86
C THR A 226 -12.34 -5.13 -29.98
N SER A 227 -11.30 -4.88 -29.18
CA SER A 227 -10.47 -3.67 -29.30
C SER A 227 -9.51 -3.66 -30.49
N GLN A 228 -9.27 -4.80 -31.14
CA GLN A 228 -8.50 -4.88 -32.39
C GLN A 228 -9.38 -4.83 -33.65
N LEU A 229 -10.68 -5.09 -33.52
CA LEU A 229 -11.66 -4.99 -34.62
C LEU A 229 -12.26 -3.58 -34.78
N SER A 230 -11.92 -2.65 -33.88
CA SER A 230 -12.37 -1.25 -33.90
C SER A 230 -11.25 -0.25 -34.20
N GLN A 231 -10.13 -0.70 -34.76
CA GLN A 231 -9.10 0.15 -35.35
C GLN A 231 -9.07 -0.03 -36.86
#